data_AF-A0A1M3PZP7-F1
#
_entry.id   AF-A0A1M3PZP7-F1
#
_cell.length_a   1.000
_cell.length_b   1.000
_cell.length_c   1.000
_cell.angle_alpha   90.00
_cell.angle_beta   90.00
_cell.angle_gamma   90.00
#
_symmetry.space_group_name_H-M   'P 1'
#
loop_
_entity.id
_entity.type
_entity.pdbx_description
1 polymer ?
#
loop_
_entity_poly.entity_id
_entity_poly.type
_entity_poly.pdbx_seq_one_letter_code
_entity_poly.pdbx_strand_id
1 'polypeptide(L)'
;MKLCTRCGFALAMVIATGADAQNTGHRSSGAIVAAGFAQIVRDREEASWQDLASALRLPELSRAPATWNGPFSSGDDPRFTAIYAPPSSSLGIGKVMVEWRFEAPLGPNGKTTISRMLTVSLLTDSCPTPEEMAAATGSNERHLTFPGPDAGPPQSTHWFDLKDFAGKSASISYTTKPDCELTAFDKENW
;
A
#
# COMPACT_ATOMS: atom_id res chain seq x y z
N MET A 1 -71.05 8.48 -23.38
CA MET A 1 -71.37 7.51 -22.31
C MET A 1 -70.39 6.36 -22.38
N LYS A 2 -69.63 6.17 -21.29
CA LYS A 2 -69.05 4.94 -20.72
C LYS A 2 -68.65 3.72 -21.60
N LEU A 3 -67.40 3.30 -21.34
CA LEU A 3 -66.80 1.94 -21.30
C LEU A 3 -66.48 1.28 -22.65
N CYS A 4 -65.39 0.53 -22.88
CA CYS A 4 -64.45 -0.23 -22.03
C CYS A 4 -63.21 -0.58 -22.91
N THR A 5 -61.97 -0.46 -22.46
CA THR A 5 -61.14 -1.57 -21.90
C THR A 5 -60.12 -2.17 -22.89
N ARG A 6 -58.83 -2.04 -22.51
CA ARG A 6 -57.65 -2.84 -22.90
C ARG A 6 -57.04 -2.68 -24.30
N CYS A 7 -56.03 -1.81 -24.36
CA CYS A 7 -54.71 -2.07 -24.98
C CYS A 7 -53.70 -1.45 -24.00
N GLY A 8 -53.00 -2.21 -23.16
CA GLY A 8 -51.94 -3.12 -23.57
C GLY A 8 -50.58 -2.41 -23.57
N PHE A 9 -50.25 -1.61 -22.54
CA PHE A 9 -48.88 -1.13 -22.37
C PHE A 9 -48.04 -2.28 -21.83
N ALA A 10 -47.26 -2.89 -22.73
CA ALA A 10 -46.16 -3.78 -22.37
C ALA A 10 -45.12 -2.97 -21.59
N LEU A 11 -45.25 -2.99 -20.26
CA LEU A 11 -44.20 -2.54 -19.37
C LEU A 11 -43.08 -3.58 -19.47
N ALA A 12 -42.07 -3.31 -20.30
CA ALA A 12 -40.82 -4.04 -20.26
C ALA A 12 -40.17 -3.74 -18.91
N MET A 13 -40.49 -4.57 -17.91
CA MET A 13 -39.80 -4.59 -16.64
C MET A 13 -38.41 -5.14 -16.91
N VAL A 14 -37.45 -4.23 -17.15
CA VAL A 14 -36.03 -4.56 -17.06
C VAL A 14 -35.79 -4.92 -15.60
N ILE A 15 -35.82 -6.21 -15.31
CA ILE A 15 -35.24 -6.73 -14.07
C ILE A 15 -33.74 -6.59 -14.29
N ALA A 16 -33.22 -5.40 -14.00
CA ALA A 16 -31.82 -5.30 -13.63
C ALA A 16 -31.71 -6.19 -12.39
N THR A 17 -31.12 -7.37 -12.55
CA THR A 17 -30.61 -8.14 -11.41
C THR A 17 -29.52 -7.29 -10.80
N GLY A 18 -29.94 -6.34 -9.96
CA GLY A 18 -29.07 -5.66 -9.02
C GLY A 18 -28.62 -6.69 -8.01
N ALA A 19 -27.68 -7.53 -8.41
CA ALA A 19 -26.79 -8.23 -7.51
C ALA A 19 -25.70 -7.25 -7.06
N ASP A 20 -26.13 -6.10 -6.53
CA ASP A 20 -25.27 -5.12 -5.87
C ASP A 20 -26.03 -4.63 -4.63
N ALA A 21 -26.35 -5.59 -3.77
CA ALA A 21 -26.78 -5.32 -2.42
C ALA A 21 -26.00 -6.26 -1.51
N GLN A 22 -25.07 -5.68 -0.75
CA GLN A 22 -24.45 -6.22 0.45
C GLN A 22 -23.35 -7.28 0.25
N ASN A 23 -22.24 -6.87 -0.35
CA ASN A 23 -20.93 -7.32 0.15
C ASN A 23 -20.10 -6.12 0.63
N THR A 24 -20.68 -5.29 1.52
CA THR A 24 -19.85 -4.54 2.48
C THR A 24 -19.36 -5.53 3.54
N GLY A 25 -18.65 -6.58 3.09
CA GLY A 25 -17.96 -7.50 3.96
C GLY A 25 -17.04 -6.68 4.84
N HIS A 26 -17.15 -6.89 6.15
CA HIS A 26 -16.23 -6.29 7.11
C HIS A 26 -14.80 -6.64 6.69
N ARG A 27 -14.10 -5.69 6.05
CA ARG A 27 -12.71 -5.89 5.64
C ARG A 27 -11.87 -5.94 6.91
N SER A 28 -11.00 -6.94 7.01
CA SER A 28 -10.02 -7.05 8.09
C SER A 28 -9.12 -5.81 8.11
N SER A 29 -8.49 -5.53 9.26
CA SER A 29 -7.46 -4.48 9.35
C SER A 29 -6.35 -4.71 8.33
N GLY A 30 -5.92 -5.96 8.16
CA GLY A 30 -4.93 -6.37 7.15
C GLY A 30 -5.33 -6.00 5.73
N ALA A 31 -6.56 -6.33 5.31
CA ALA A 31 -7.07 -5.97 3.99
C ALA A 31 -7.14 -4.45 3.76
N ILE A 32 -7.49 -3.68 4.78
CA ILE A 32 -7.53 -2.21 4.69
C ILE A 32 -6.12 -1.65 4.53
N VAL A 33 -5.16 -2.11 5.34
CA VAL A 33 -3.77 -1.66 5.27
C VAL A 33 -3.14 -2.04 3.94
N ALA A 34 -3.30 -3.29 3.49
CA ALA A 34 -2.77 -3.75 2.20
C ALA A 34 -3.26 -2.87 1.04
N ALA A 35 -4.57 -2.60 1.00
CA ALA A 35 -5.17 -1.76 -0.04
C ALA A 35 -4.64 -0.32 0.01
N GLY A 36 -4.60 0.30 1.20
CA GLY A 36 -4.11 1.67 1.37
C GLY A 36 -2.62 1.81 1.04
N PHE A 37 -1.81 0.84 1.48
CA PHE A 37 -0.38 0.79 1.20
C PHE A 37 -0.09 0.63 -0.29
N ALA A 38 -0.74 -0.32 -0.96
CA ALA A 38 -0.62 -0.50 -2.40
C ALA A 38 -1.12 0.73 -3.18
N GLN A 39 -2.17 1.41 -2.70
CA GLN A 39 -2.65 2.64 -3.30
C GLN A 39 -1.60 3.76 -3.22
N ILE A 40 -0.96 3.95 -2.06
CA ILE A 40 0.10 4.96 -1.92
C ILE A 40 1.20 4.74 -2.95
N VAL A 41 1.68 3.50 -3.08
CA VAL A 41 2.75 3.15 -4.04
C VAL A 41 2.33 3.38 -5.50
N ARG A 42 1.07 3.09 -5.85
CA ARG A 42 0.54 3.30 -7.20
C ARG A 42 0.32 4.75 -7.56
N ASP A 43 -0.12 5.56 -6.61
CA ASP A 43 -0.71 6.87 -6.93
C ASP A 43 0.25 8.01 -6.63
N ARG A 44 1.29 7.77 -5.81
CA ARG A 44 2.16 8.81 -5.28
C ARG A 44 3.62 8.54 -5.61
N GLU A 45 4.25 9.53 -6.25
CA GLU A 45 5.71 9.62 -6.31
C GLU A 45 6.29 9.79 -4.90
N GLU A 46 5.65 10.66 -4.11
CA GLU A 46 6.04 10.97 -2.75
C GLU A 46 4.77 11.03 -1.89
N ALA A 47 4.70 10.18 -0.87
CA ALA A 47 3.56 10.15 0.04
C ALA A 47 3.63 11.35 1.00
N SER A 48 2.60 12.19 1.02
CA SER A 48 2.43 13.22 2.05
C SER A 48 1.80 12.64 3.33
N TRP A 49 1.83 13.39 4.43
CA TRP A 49 1.13 12.98 5.65
C TRP A 49 -0.38 12.84 5.42
N GLN A 50 -0.97 13.65 4.53
CA GLN A 50 -2.38 13.55 4.17
C GLN A 50 -2.68 12.24 3.45
N ASP A 51 -1.79 11.81 2.55
CA ASP A 51 -1.93 10.55 1.82
C ASP A 51 -1.89 9.37 2.79
N LEU A 52 -0.91 9.37 3.70
CA LEU A 52 -0.81 8.36 4.75
C LEU A 52 -2.01 8.37 5.68
N ALA A 53 -2.44 9.55 6.15
CA ALA A 53 -3.57 9.69 7.05
C ALA A 53 -4.86 9.17 6.42
N SER A 54 -5.07 9.45 5.13
CA SER A 54 -6.25 8.99 4.38
C SER A 54 -6.18 7.49 4.09
N ALA A 55 -5.12 7.03 3.43
CA ALA A 55 -4.99 5.66 2.96
C ALA A 55 -4.85 4.64 4.10
N LEU A 56 -4.16 5.01 5.18
CA LEU A 56 -3.92 4.14 6.35
C LEU A 56 -4.85 4.46 7.53
N ARG A 57 -5.86 5.32 7.35
CA ARG A 57 -6.84 5.72 8.38
C ARG A 57 -6.17 6.16 9.69
N LEU A 58 -5.19 7.07 9.58
CA LEU A 58 -4.45 7.65 10.70
C LEU A 58 -4.88 9.12 10.92
N PRO A 59 -6.09 9.39 11.45
CA PRO A 59 -6.60 10.77 11.58
C PRO A 59 -5.75 11.64 12.50
N GLU A 60 -5.03 11.04 13.45
CA GLU A 60 -4.14 11.78 14.36
C GLU A 60 -2.91 12.34 13.63
N LEU A 61 -2.44 11.68 12.57
CA LEU A 61 -1.37 12.20 11.72
C LEU A 61 -1.79 13.52 11.06
N SER A 62 -3.09 13.70 10.77
CA SER A 62 -3.62 14.93 10.19
C SER A 62 -3.70 16.11 11.14
N ARG A 63 -3.70 15.86 12.45
CA ARG A 63 -3.90 16.91 13.47
C ARG A 63 -2.59 17.46 14.02
N ALA A 64 -1.53 16.66 13.98
CA ALA A 64 -0.22 17.01 14.53
C ALA A 64 0.92 16.57 13.59
N PRO A 65 1.12 17.23 12.45
CA PRO A 65 2.18 16.92 11.51
C PRO A 65 3.56 17.42 12.00
N ALA A 66 3.76 17.61 13.31
CA ALA A 66 4.89 18.35 13.89
C ALA A 66 6.27 17.74 13.56
N THR A 67 6.32 16.50 13.09
CA THR A 67 7.53 15.80 12.62
C THR A 67 7.58 15.62 11.09
N TRP A 68 6.57 16.08 10.36
CA TRP A 68 6.43 15.89 8.92
C TRP A 68 6.90 17.13 8.13
N ASN A 69 8.20 17.27 7.97
CA ASN A 69 8.76 18.19 6.97
C ASN A 69 8.74 17.50 5.60
N GLY A 70 7.63 17.55 4.86
CA GLY A 70 7.58 17.01 3.49
C GLY A 70 8.72 17.55 2.60
N PRO A 71 9.07 16.92 1.47
CA PRO A 71 10.28 17.29 0.75
C PRO A 71 10.14 18.66 0.11
N PHE A 72 10.75 19.64 0.76
CA PHE A 72 11.50 20.67 0.04
C PHE A 72 12.69 19.98 -0.63
N SER A 73 12.49 19.47 -1.84
CA SER A 73 13.53 19.02 -2.77
C SER A 73 14.38 20.17 -3.35
N SER A 74 14.52 21.29 -2.63
CA SER A 74 15.31 22.45 -3.05
C SER A 74 16.75 22.44 -2.51
N GLY A 75 17.21 21.32 -1.92
CA GLY A 75 18.60 21.14 -1.48
C GLY A 75 19.38 20.22 -2.41
N ASP A 76 20.70 20.35 -2.43
CA ASP A 76 21.58 19.56 -3.30
C ASP A 76 21.81 18.10 -2.81
N ASP A 77 21.29 17.72 -1.63
CA ASP A 77 21.30 16.36 -1.06
C ASP A 77 20.04 16.06 -0.20
N PRO A 78 18.81 16.01 -0.76
CA PRO A 78 17.61 15.58 -0.06
C PRO A 78 17.75 14.16 0.48
N ARG A 79 18.08 14.08 1.76
CA ARG A 79 17.82 12.92 2.62
C ARG A 79 16.67 13.27 3.54
N PHE A 80 15.69 12.40 3.61
CA PHE A 80 14.58 12.57 4.54
C PHE A 80 14.22 11.23 5.15
N THR A 81 13.92 11.30 6.44
CA THR A 81 13.33 10.20 7.17
C THR A 81 12.27 10.79 8.09
N ALA A 82 11.02 10.35 7.93
CA ALA A 82 9.96 10.59 8.90
C ALA A 82 9.53 9.26 9.51
N ILE A 83 9.39 9.26 10.84
CA ILE A 83 8.90 8.12 11.60
C ILE A 83 7.69 8.60 12.38
N TYR A 84 6.59 7.87 12.26
CA TYR A 84 5.36 8.12 12.98
C TYR A 84 4.92 6.84 13.69
N ALA A 85 4.76 6.93 15.02
CA ALA A 85 4.20 5.86 15.84
C ALA A 85 2.81 6.31 16.32
N PRO A 86 1.70 5.84 15.71
CA PRO A 86 0.37 6.22 16.14
C PRO A 86 0.10 5.71 17.57
N PRO A 87 -0.40 6.57 18.49
CA PRO A 87 -0.64 6.16 19.87
C PRO A 87 -1.77 5.14 20.01
N SER A 88 -2.74 5.13 19.07
CA SER A 88 -3.84 4.17 19.02
C SER A 88 -4.36 4.02 17.59
N SER A 89 -3.76 3.11 16.81
CA SER A 89 -4.26 2.80 15.47
C SER A 89 -5.40 1.78 15.53
N SER A 90 -6.55 2.13 14.95
CA SER A 90 -7.67 1.19 14.78
C SER A 90 -7.36 0.02 13.83
N LEU A 91 -6.29 0.14 13.04
CA LEU A 91 -5.82 -0.89 12.11
C LEU A 91 -4.61 -1.67 12.63
N GLY A 92 -4.22 -1.48 13.90
CA GLY A 92 -3.04 -2.15 14.48
C GLY A 92 -1.70 -1.71 13.88
N ILE A 93 -1.63 -0.53 13.26
CA ILE A 93 -0.36 0.07 12.84
C ILE A 93 0.41 0.53 14.07
N GLY A 94 1.64 0.04 14.25
CA GLY A 94 2.55 0.46 15.32
C GLY A 94 3.56 1.52 14.88
N LYS A 95 3.94 1.52 13.59
CA LYS A 95 4.93 2.44 13.04
C LYS A 95 4.70 2.65 11.54
N VAL A 96 4.85 3.88 11.07
CA VAL A 96 4.98 4.25 9.67
C VAL A 96 6.31 4.97 9.50
N MET A 97 7.11 4.56 8.54
CA MET A 97 8.37 5.19 8.19
C MET A 97 8.37 5.54 6.71
N VAL A 98 8.73 6.77 6.39
CA VAL A 98 8.97 7.23 5.01
C VAL A 98 10.40 7.70 4.93
N GLU A 99 11.13 7.15 3.96
CA GLU A 99 12.51 7.51 3.66
C GLU A 99 12.66 7.82 2.16
N TRP A 100 13.42 8.86 1.86
CA TRP A 100 14.03 8.99 0.54
C TRP A 100 15.48 9.42 0.65
N ARG A 101 16.30 8.89 -0.27
CA ARG A 101 17.72 9.18 -0.35
C ARG A 101 18.16 9.17 -1.80
N PHE A 102 19.13 10.01 -2.15
CA PHE A 102 19.85 9.82 -3.39
C PHE A 102 20.71 8.58 -3.33
N GLU A 103 20.60 7.74 -4.35
CA GLU A 103 21.54 6.65 -4.58
C GLU A 103 22.66 7.12 -5.49
N ALA A 104 23.87 6.75 -5.11
CA ALA A 104 25.04 7.06 -5.89
C ALA A 104 24.91 6.45 -7.29
N PRO A 105 25.32 7.17 -8.35
CA PRO A 105 25.45 6.61 -9.69
C PRO A 105 26.16 5.26 -9.69
N LEU A 106 25.52 4.24 -10.24
CA LEU A 106 26.20 2.98 -10.54
C LEU A 106 27.06 3.17 -11.80
N GLY A 107 28.36 3.42 -11.59
CA GLY A 107 29.35 3.59 -12.65
C GLY A 107 29.51 5.04 -13.18
N PRO A 108 30.49 5.28 -14.06
CA PRO A 108 30.91 6.63 -14.48
C PRO A 108 29.87 7.41 -15.29
N ASN A 109 28.86 6.74 -15.83
CA ASN A 109 27.73 7.34 -16.56
C ASN A 109 26.39 7.12 -15.85
N GLY A 110 26.41 6.66 -14.59
CA GLY A 110 25.20 6.43 -13.82
C GLY A 110 24.45 7.75 -13.60
N LYS A 111 23.12 7.71 -13.69
CA LYS A 111 22.29 8.82 -13.23
C LYS A 111 22.10 8.66 -11.73
N THR A 112 22.17 9.75 -10.99
CA THR A 112 21.68 9.78 -9.61
C THR A 112 20.20 9.47 -9.64
N THR A 113 19.78 8.48 -8.85
CA THR A 113 18.38 8.10 -8.67
C THR A 113 17.95 8.44 -7.26
N ILE A 114 16.65 8.66 -7.06
CA ILE A 114 16.06 8.78 -5.73
C ILE A 114 15.49 7.42 -5.38
N SER A 115 15.99 6.83 -4.31
CA SER A 115 15.44 5.62 -3.71
C SER A 115 14.42 6.03 -2.66
N ARG A 116 13.23 5.45 -2.75
CA ARG A 116 12.08 5.76 -1.92
C ARG A 116 11.64 4.50 -1.20
N MET A 117 11.44 4.62 0.10
CA MET A 117 11.01 3.53 0.94
C MET A 117 9.86 3.97 1.83
N LEU A 118 8.78 3.21 1.77
CA LEU A 118 7.66 3.31 2.71
C LEU A 118 7.61 2.00 3.49
N THR A 119 7.65 2.09 4.81
CA THR A 119 7.57 0.94 5.70
C THR A 119 6.42 1.12 6.68
N VAL A 120 5.61 0.08 6.85
CA VAL A 120 4.53 0.02 7.85
C VAL A 120 4.72 -1.23 8.69
N SER A 121 4.93 -1.05 10.00
CA SER A 121 4.96 -2.13 10.97
C SER A 121 3.60 -2.27 11.66
N LEU A 122 3.12 -3.49 11.78
CA LEU A 122 1.78 -3.86 12.23
C LEU A 122 1.85 -4.82 13.42
N LEU A 123 0.82 -4.79 14.26
CA LEU A 123 0.54 -5.86 15.20
C LEU A 123 0.26 -7.18 14.44
N THR A 124 0.67 -8.31 15.01
CA THR A 124 0.55 -9.62 14.36
C THR A 124 -0.88 -9.99 13.97
N ASP A 125 -1.86 -9.61 14.80
CA ASP A 125 -3.30 -9.85 14.55
C ASP A 125 -3.88 -8.96 13.43
N SER A 126 -3.14 -7.93 13.03
CA SER A 126 -3.51 -6.95 12.01
C SER A 126 -2.72 -7.14 10.72
N CYS A 127 -1.93 -8.21 10.63
CA CYS A 127 -1.13 -8.51 9.45
C CYS A 127 -2.03 -8.90 8.27
N PRO A 128 -1.85 -8.31 7.07
CA PRO A 128 -2.54 -8.76 5.88
C PRO A 128 -2.18 -10.21 5.57
N THR A 129 -3.13 -10.98 5.08
CA THR A 129 -2.85 -12.30 4.50
C THR A 129 -2.22 -12.16 3.10
N PRO A 130 -1.51 -13.20 2.60
CA PRO A 130 -1.04 -13.22 1.21
C PRO A 130 -2.16 -12.99 0.19
N GLU A 131 -3.36 -13.52 0.43
CA GLU A 131 -4.53 -13.32 -0.44
C GLU A 131 -5.00 -11.85 -0.44
N GLU A 132 -5.00 -11.20 0.72
CA GLU A 132 -5.32 -9.77 0.83
C GLU A 132 -4.27 -8.90 0.15
N MET A 133 -2.99 -9.24 0.29
CA MET A 133 -1.90 -8.58 -0.44
C MET A 133 -2.01 -8.79 -1.94
N ALA A 134 -2.36 -10.00 -2.39
CA ALA A 134 -2.56 -10.28 -3.81
C ALA A 134 -3.72 -9.50 -4.39
N ALA A 135 -4.85 -9.41 -3.67
CA ALA A 135 -5.99 -8.59 -4.06
C ALA A 135 -5.64 -7.09 -4.07
N ALA A 136 -4.86 -6.62 -3.10
CA ALA A 136 -4.45 -5.23 -3.01
C ALA A 136 -3.47 -4.83 -4.12
N THR A 137 -2.55 -5.71 -4.51
CA THR A 137 -1.49 -5.45 -5.50
C THR A 137 -1.86 -5.84 -6.93
N GLY A 138 -2.82 -6.75 -7.09
CA GLY A 138 -3.16 -7.34 -8.38
C GLY A 138 -2.09 -8.33 -8.87
N SER A 139 -1.29 -8.87 -7.95
CA SER A 139 -0.13 -9.71 -8.23
C SER A 139 -0.09 -10.90 -7.30
N ASN A 140 0.45 -12.03 -7.76
CA ASN A 140 0.65 -13.19 -6.91
C ASN A 140 1.90 -13.01 -6.04
N GLU A 141 1.89 -13.64 -4.86
CA GLU A 141 3.06 -13.66 -3.99
C GLU A 141 4.25 -14.30 -4.71
N ARG A 142 5.39 -13.63 -4.61
CA ARG A 142 6.71 -14.18 -4.96
C ARG A 142 7.48 -14.41 -3.68
N HIS A 143 8.29 -15.46 -3.69
CA HIS A 143 9.20 -15.73 -2.59
C HIS A 143 10.52 -16.25 -3.13
N LEU A 144 11.59 -15.99 -2.37
CA LEU A 144 12.91 -16.54 -2.63
C LEU A 144 13.55 -16.91 -1.31
N THR A 145 14.13 -18.11 -1.28
CA THR A 145 14.79 -18.63 -0.09
C THR A 145 16.29 -18.64 -0.33
N PHE A 146 17.02 -17.95 0.52
CA PHE A 146 18.46 -17.91 0.55
C PHE A 146 18.99 -18.90 1.61
N PRO A 147 20.15 -19.52 1.37
CA PRO A 147 20.88 -20.20 2.43
C PRO A 147 21.17 -19.21 3.57
N GLY A 148 20.99 -19.62 4.81
CA GLY A 148 21.41 -18.81 5.95
C GLY A 148 22.94 -18.65 5.95
N PRO A 149 23.48 -17.51 6.40
CA PRO A 149 24.92 -17.37 6.58
C PRO A 149 25.43 -18.41 7.58
N ASP A 150 26.60 -18.97 7.32
CA ASP A 150 27.35 -19.88 8.22
C ASP A 150 26.53 -21.05 8.80
N ALA A 151 25.79 -21.77 7.95
CA ALA A 151 24.90 -22.88 8.33
C ALA A 151 23.71 -22.46 9.22
N GLY A 152 23.38 -21.17 9.26
CA GLY A 152 22.15 -20.65 9.84
C GLY A 152 20.89 -21.11 9.10
N PRO A 153 19.70 -20.91 9.71
CA PRO A 153 18.44 -21.26 9.07
C PRO A 153 18.27 -20.51 7.74
N PRO A 154 17.64 -21.14 6.72
CA PRO A 154 17.31 -20.47 5.47
C PRO A 154 16.50 -19.20 5.72
N GLN A 155 16.78 -18.15 4.96
CA GLN A 155 16.03 -16.89 5.01
C GLN A 155 15.11 -16.80 3.80
N SER A 156 13.83 -16.57 4.03
CA SER A 156 12.85 -16.41 2.95
C SER A 156 12.41 -14.95 2.86
N THR A 157 12.53 -14.38 1.66
CA THR A 157 12.00 -13.07 1.33
C THR A 157 10.73 -13.25 0.53
N HIS A 158 9.65 -12.57 0.93
CA HIS A 158 8.36 -12.59 0.26
C HIS A 158 8.05 -11.19 -0.27
N TRP A 159 7.49 -11.09 -1.47
CA TRP A 159 7.09 -9.82 -2.05
C TRP A 159 5.99 -9.93 -3.10
N PHE A 160 5.34 -8.80 -3.37
CA PHE A 160 4.33 -8.63 -4.41
C PHE A 160 4.78 -7.53 -5.36
N ASP A 161 4.73 -7.78 -6.67
CA ASP A 161 5.03 -6.76 -7.67
C ASP A 161 3.80 -5.87 -7.92
N LEU A 162 4.01 -4.59 -8.17
CA LEU A 162 2.99 -3.66 -8.66
C LEU A 162 3.61 -2.60 -9.57
N LYS A 163 2.77 -1.74 -10.15
CA LYS A 163 3.21 -0.56 -10.88
C LYS A 163 3.16 0.66 -9.97
N ASP A 164 4.21 1.46 -9.99
CA ASP A 164 4.25 2.73 -9.27
C ASP A 164 3.48 3.84 -10.04
N PHE A 165 3.49 5.05 -9.48
CA PHE A 165 2.91 6.26 -10.08
C PHE A 165 3.41 6.57 -11.49
N ALA A 166 4.64 6.19 -11.83
CA ALA A 166 5.27 6.41 -13.13
C ALA A 166 5.03 5.22 -14.10
N GLY A 167 4.30 4.19 -13.68
CA GLY A 167 4.13 2.95 -14.43
C GLY A 167 5.37 2.05 -14.45
N LYS A 168 6.39 2.37 -13.66
CA LYS A 168 7.57 1.53 -13.43
C LYS A 168 7.23 0.40 -12.48
N SER A 169 8.11 -0.59 -12.41
CA SER A 169 7.89 -1.72 -11.51
C SER A 169 8.33 -1.34 -10.10
N ALA A 170 7.48 -1.63 -9.12
CA ALA A 170 7.78 -1.55 -7.70
C ALA A 170 7.50 -2.92 -7.06
N SER A 171 8.03 -3.11 -5.86
CA SER A 171 7.80 -4.30 -5.05
C SER A 171 7.37 -3.91 -3.65
N ILE A 172 6.45 -4.67 -3.07
CA ILE A 172 6.13 -4.62 -1.65
C ILE A 172 6.65 -5.90 -1.02
N SER A 173 7.74 -5.82 -0.28
CA SER A 173 8.17 -6.92 0.59
C SER A 173 7.25 -7.01 1.80
N TYR A 174 7.04 -8.24 2.23
CA TYR A 174 6.08 -8.63 3.24
C TYR A 174 6.74 -9.62 4.19
N THR A 175 6.77 -9.28 5.48
CA THR A 175 7.27 -10.17 6.55
C THR A 175 6.17 -10.35 7.58
N THR A 176 5.96 -11.57 8.09
CA THR A 176 4.88 -11.88 9.07
C THR A 176 5.39 -12.18 10.47
N LYS A 177 6.69 -12.50 10.61
CA LYS A 177 7.33 -12.93 11.87
C LYS A 177 8.79 -12.49 11.90
N PRO A 178 9.34 -12.06 13.06
CA PRO A 178 8.66 -11.88 14.34
C PRO A 178 7.72 -10.66 14.37
N ASP A 179 7.95 -9.70 13.47
CA ASP A 179 7.16 -8.49 13.34
C ASP A 179 6.46 -8.48 11.96
N CYS A 180 5.19 -8.07 11.93
CA CYS A 180 4.50 -7.89 10.66
C CYS A 180 4.94 -6.57 10.03
N GLU A 181 5.59 -6.62 8.87
CA GLU A 181 6.11 -5.43 8.20
C GLU A 181 5.86 -5.47 6.70
N LEU A 182 5.37 -4.35 6.16
CA LEU A 182 5.25 -4.09 4.74
C LEU A 182 6.28 -3.03 4.36
N THR A 183 7.10 -3.31 3.35
CA THR A 183 8.11 -2.36 2.85
C THR A 183 8.03 -2.25 1.34
N ALA A 184 7.73 -1.07 0.83
CA ALA A 184 7.73 -0.76 -0.60
C ALA A 184 9.09 -0.22 -1.05
N PHE A 185 9.55 -0.65 -2.22
CA PHE A 185 10.78 -0.18 -2.83
C PHE A 185 10.71 -0.25 -4.36
N ASP A 186 11.48 0.62 -5.02
CA ASP A 186 11.60 0.66 -6.48
C ASP A 186 12.38 -0.57 -6.98
N LYS A 187 11.89 -1.22 -8.05
CA LYS A 187 12.50 -2.45 -8.59
C LYS A 187 13.74 -2.20 -9.45
N GLU A 188 14.06 -0.95 -9.80
CA GLU A 188 15.10 -0.64 -10.79
C GLU A 188 16.55 -0.91 -10.32
N ASN A 189 16.78 -1.34 -9.06
CA ASN A 189 18.13 -1.45 -8.48
C ASN A 189 18.51 -2.83 -7.88
N TRP A 190 17.97 -3.95 -8.39
CA TRP A 190 18.41 -5.31 -8.00
C TRP A 190 18.70 -6.24 -9.18
#